data_AF-A0A6N6JA90-F1
#
_entry.id   AF-A0A6N6JA90-F1
#
_cell.length_a   1.000
_cell.length_b   1.000
_cell.length_c   1.000
_cell.angle_alpha   90.00
_cell.angle_beta   90.00
_cell.angle_gamma   90.00
#
_symmetry.space_group_name_H-M   'P 1'
#
loop_
_entity.id
_entity.type
_entity.pdbx_description
1 polymer ?
#
loop_
_entity_poly.entity_id
_entity_poly.type
_entity_poly.pdbx_seq_one_letter_code
_entity_poly.pdbx_strand_id
1 'polypeptide(L)'
;MIDGTISADAPALFKAVVAQSDGNKVLINSNGGDVKAAMALGRIIRALGYQTIVGRVQAGRYEAQPGVCAYACVYAFLGGSARYLAEGQGQINFAWADPVQGQGGQVIANAVTATTYVLEMGADPGLLLRENEAPVLTGQEMVGYRVTYHPEVGFGPFVMEPYRDGIIVVSERLDEPSPYDRVSHLTAYCRSSGDVYFLLTSIGGFASEDGDGELLIWTKTPHEGRDADARIKSNHYSAWAGAENGFTELRFDRELLPDFADITALEVRFDTARVSGGPQSARIELRAMDQRMLSATLLSCI
;
A
#
# COMPACT_ATOMS: atom_id res chain seq x y z
N MET A 1 8.18 10.41 -13.85
CA MET A 1 8.66 9.12 -14.39
C MET A 1 10.17 9.19 -14.53
N ILE A 2 10.86 8.09 -14.28
CA ILE A 2 12.28 7.91 -14.60
C ILE A 2 12.33 6.89 -15.75
N ASP A 3 12.63 7.36 -16.96
CA ASP A 3 12.68 6.52 -18.15
C ASP A 3 14.05 6.65 -18.83
N GLY A 4 14.61 5.53 -19.29
CA GLY A 4 15.93 5.49 -19.93
C GLY A 4 17.10 5.47 -18.93
N THR A 5 18.24 6.03 -19.35
CA THR A 5 19.50 5.96 -18.56
C THR A 5 19.49 6.99 -17.44
N ILE A 6 19.88 6.58 -16.22
CA ILE A 6 20.06 7.48 -15.08
C ILE A 6 21.39 8.21 -15.23
N SER A 7 21.35 9.46 -15.68
CA SER A 7 22.49 10.35 -15.80
C SER A 7 22.84 11.05 -14.48
N ALA A 8 24.02 11.65 -14.40
CA ALA A 8 24.51 12.34 -13.19
C ALA A 8 23.63 13.53 -12.75
N ASP A 9 22.94 14.17 -13.69
CA ASP A 9 22.03 15.31 -13.48
C ASP A 9 20.58 14.87 -13.16
N ALA A 10 20.27 13.58 -13.28
CA ALA A 10 18.93 13.05 -13.02
C ALA A 10 18.33 13.46 -11.66
N PRO A 11 19.09 13.49 -10.53
CA PRO A 11 18.55 13.98 -9.25
C PRO A 11 18.06 15.43 -9.28
N ALA A 12 18.76 16.31 -10.00
CA ALA A 12 18.40 17.72 -10.10
C ALA A 12 17.15 17.90 -10.97
N LEU A 13 17.10 17.20 -12.11
CA LEU A 13 15.93 17.19 -12.99
C LEU A 13 14.70 16.64 -12.26
N PHE A 14 14.86 15.55 -11.51
CA PHE A 14 13.77 14.95 -10.74
C PHE A 14 13.19 15.94 -9.72
N LYS A 15 14.04 16.64 -8.95
CA LYS A 15 13.59 17.69 -8.01
C LYS A 15 12.78 18.80 -8.69
N ALA A 16 13.21 19.25 -9.86
CA ALA A 16 12.52 20.31 -10.61
C ALA A 16 11.13 19.87 -11.10
N VAL A 17 10.98 18.58 -11.47
CA VAL A 17 9.71 18.01 -11.94
C VAL A 17 8.75 17.75 -10.78
N VAL A 18 9.21 17.14 -9.68
CA VAL A 18 8.32 16.80 -8.55
C VAL A 18 7.80 18.02 -7.82
N ALA A 19 8.53 19.15 -7.84
CA ALA A 19 8.06 20.42 -7.29
C ALA A 19 6.79 20.96 -7.98
N GLN A 20 6.43 20.42 -9.15
CA GLN A 20 5.27 20.81 -9.94
C GLN A 20 4.24 19.67 -10.06
N SER A 21 4.35 18.63 -9.22
CA SER A 21 3.50 17.45 -9.29
C SER A 21 2.80 17.18 -7.97
N ASP A 22 1.49 16.92 -8.02
CA ASP A 22 0.68 16.53 -6.87
C ASP A 22 0.67 15.00 -6.65
N GLY A 23 1.43 14.24 -7.45
CA GLY A 23 1.48 12.79 -7.40
C GLY A 23 2.58 12.28 -6.47
N ASN A 24 2.32 11.17 -5.80
CA ASN A 24 3.28 10.49 -4.91
C ASN A 24 3.84 9.18 -5.51
N LYS A 25 3.64 8.92 -6.81
CA LYS A 25 4.08 7.69 -7.49
C LYS A 25 5.15 7.99 -8.53
N VAL A 26 6.24 7.24 -8.48
CA VAL A 26 7.34 7.30 -9.44
C VAL A 26 7.36 6.02 -10.27
N LEU A 27 6.91 6.12 -11.52
CA LEU A 27 7.13 5.05 -12.49
C LEU A 27 8.58 5.05 -12.94
N ILE A 28 9.18 3.86 -12.98
CA ILE A 28 10.57 3.64 -13.35
C ILE A 28 10.65 2.59 -14.44
N ASN A 29 11.31 2.95 -15.54
CA ASN A 29 11.66 2.06 -16.64
C ASN A 29 13.09 2.40 -17.09
N SER A 30 14.09 1.73 -16.50
CA SER A 30 15.50 2.08 -16.69
C SER A 30 16.40 0.86 -16.75
N ASN A 31 17.34 0.88 -17.68
CA ASN A 31 18.42 -0.12 -17.75
C ASN A 31 19.61 0.21 -16.83
N GLY A 32 19.51 1.23 -15.97
CA GLY A 32 20.57 1.66 -15.07
C GLY A 32 21.23 2.97 -15.51
N GLY A 33 22.52 3.14 -15.19
CA GLY A 33 23.26 4.39 -15.37
C GLY A 33 24.23 4.64 -14.22
N ASP A 34 24.34 5.89 -13.78
CA ASP A 34 25.22 6.28 -12.67
C ASP A 34 24.64 5.83 -11.32
N VAL A 35 25.41 5.03 -10.57
CA VAL A 35 24.99 4.47 -9.28
C VAL A 35 24.82 5.55 -8.21
N LYS A 36 25.70 6.57 -8.19
CA LYS A 36 25.63 7.64 -7.19
C LYS A 36 24.39 8.52 -7.44
N ALA A 37 24.08 8.81 -8.69
CA ALA A 37 22.88 9.51 -9.10
C ALA A 37 21.62 8.69 -8.77
N ALA A 38 21.64 7.39 -9.00
CA ALA A 38 20.51 6.52 -8.64
C ALA A 38 20.28 6.45 -7.11
N MET A 39 21.35 6.35 -6.31
CA MET A 39 21.24 6.45 -4.85
C MET A 39 20.75 7.83 -4.40
N ALA A 40 21.22 8.91 -5.02
CA ALA A 40 20.74 10.25 -4.73
C ALA A 40 19.25 10.41 -5.07
N LEU A 41 18.81 9.88 -6.22
CA LEU A 41 17.39 9.80 -6.58
C LEU A 41 16.59 9.04 -5.53
N GLY A 42 17.02 7.86 -5.14
CA GLY A 42 16.28 7.07 -4.15
C GLY A 42 16.20 7.75 -2.78
N ARG A 43 17.23 8.48 -2.33
CA ARG A 43 17.13 9.32 -1.12
C ARG A 43 16.11 10.45 -1.26
N ILE A 44 16.05 11.09 -2.42
CA ILE A 44 15.05 12.13 -2.68
C ILE A 44 13.64 11.53 -2.67
N ILE A 45 13.44 10.41 -3.36
CA ILE A 45 12.16 9.67 -3.40
C ILE A 45 11.73 9.29 -1.97
N ARG A 46 12.65 8.73 -1.16
CA ARG A 46 12.40 8.36 0.23
C ARG A 46 12.01 9.56 1.08
N ALA A 47 12.75 10.65 0.98
CA ALA A 47 12.50 11.87 1.76
C ALA A 47 11.15 12.52 1.43
N LEU A 48 10.64 12.32 0.21
CA LEU A 48 9.33 12.78 -0.22
C LEU A 48 8.19 11.80 0.14
N GLY A 49 8.49 10.60 0.65
CA GLY A 49 7.49 9.57 0.94
C GLY A 49 6.89 8.92 -0.31
N TYR A 50 7.51 9.07 -1.48
CA TYR A 50 6.94 8.62 -2.75
C TYR A 50 7.07 7.10 -2.94
N GLN A 51 6.09 6.51 -3.60
CA GLN A 51 6.08 5.10 -4.01
C GLN A 51 6.84 4.91 -5.32
N THR A 52 7.48 3.76 -5.49
CA THR A 52 8.15 3.40 -6.76
C THR A 52 7.43 2.24 -7.43
N ILE A 53 7.29 2.31 -8.75
CA ILE A 53 6.61 1.30 -9.55
C ILE A 53 7.50 0.99 -10.76
N VAL A 54 7.93 -0.26 -10.93
CA VAL A 54 8.60 -0.67 -12.16
C VAL A 54 7.55 -0.83 -13.26
N GLY A 55 7.57 0.08 -14.23
CA GLY A 55 6.58 0.15 -15.29
C GLY A 55 6.79 1.35 -16.19
N ARG A 56 6.10 1.32 -17.35
CA ARG A 56 6.11 2.42 -18.32
C ARG A 56 4.70 2.87 -18.64
N VAL A 57 4.53 4.15 -18.96
CA VAL A 57 3.26 4.68 -19.49
C VAL A 57 3.27 4.52 -20.99
N GLN A 58 2.20 3.96 -21.56
CA GLN A 58 1.95 4.05 -23.00
C GLN A 58 0.87 5.11 -23.24
N ALA A 59 1.10 5.99 -24.21
CA ALA A 59 0.11 6.99 -24.60
C ALA A 59 -1.25 6.33 -24.91
N GLY A 60 -2.32 6.85 -24.29
CA GLY A 60 -3.67 6.33 -24.46
C GLY A 60 -4.07 5.17 -23.54
N ARG A 61 -3.24 4.79 -22.55
CA ARG A 61 -3.62 3.82 -21.50
C ARG A 61 -3.54 4.43 -20.10
N TYR A 62 -4.52 4.10 -19.27
CA TYR A 62 -4.57 4.50 -17.85
C TYR A 62 -3.73 3.59 -16.94
N GLU A 63 -3.38 2.39 -17.41
CA GLU A 63 -2.61 1.40 -16.67
C GLU A 63 -1.13 1.40 -17.08
N ALA A 64 -0.25 1.18 -16.10
CA ALA A 64 1.18 1.02 -16.32
C ALA A 64 1.45 -0.31 -17.01
N GLN A 65 2.27 -0.30 -18.07
CA GLN A 65 2.76 -1.53 -18.70
C GLN A 65 3.99 -2.08 -17.99
N PRO A 66 4.29 -3.38 -18.17
CA PRO A 66 5.56 -3.96 -17.74
C PRO A 66 6.75 -3.10 -18.20
N GLY A 67 7.61 -2.76 -17.25
CA GLY A 67 8.85 -2.04 -17.46
C GLY A 67 10.03 -2.86 -16.94
N VAL A 68 11.23 -2.32 -17.11
CA VAL A 68 12.47 -2.91 -16.58
C VAL A 68 13.13 -1.96 -15.60
N CYS A 69 13.72 -2.50 -14.53
CA CYS A 69 14.61 -1.76 -13.65
C CYS A 69 15.89 -2.58 -13.47
N ALA A 70 16.96 -2.16 -14.15
CA ALA A 70 18.22 -2.90 -14.19
C ALA A 70 19.39 -2.16 -13.51
N TYR A 71 20.30 -2.91 -12.89
CA TYR A 71 21.57 -2.41 -12.36
C TYR A 71 21.39 -1.21 -11.40
N ALA A 72 21.95 -0.04 -11.76
CA ALA A 72 21.85 1.18 -10.96
C ALA A 72 20.40 1.61 -10.67
N CYS A 73 19.46 1.28 -11.56
CA CYS A 73 18.05 1.59 -11.37
C CYS A 73 17.51 1.06 -10.04
N VAL A 74 17.96 -0.12 -9.62
CA VAL A 74 17.47 -0.77 -8.40
C VAL A 74 17.70 0.11 -7.18
N TYR A 75 18.79 0.87 -7.12
CA TYR A 75 19.02 1.81 -6.02
C TYR A 75 17.95 2.91 -5.97
N ALA A 76 17.61 3.50 -7.12
CA ALA A 76 16.54 4.50 -7.18
C ALA A 76 15.19 3.89 -6.79
N PHE A 77 14.90 2.68 -7.27
CA PHE A 77 13.69 1.92 -6.93
C PHE A 77 13.56 1.63 -5.43
N LEU A 78 14.65 1.24 -4.77
CA LEU A 78 14.67 1.00 -3.32
C LEU A 78 14.31 2.24 -2.49
N GLY A 79 14.44 3.44 -3.07
CA GLY A 79 14.01 4.69 -2.44
C GLY A 79 12.52 4.76 -2.10
N GLY A 80 11.67 3.96 -2.76
CA GLY A 80 10.22 4.03 -2.57
C GLY A 80 9.75 3.69 -1.15
N SER A 81 8.81 4.48 -0.62
CA SER A 81 8.11 4.19 0.64
C SER A 81 7.35 2.86 0.57
N ALA A 82 6.70 2.62 -0.58
CA ALA A 82 6.25 1.33 -1.05
C ALA A 82 6.75 1.08 -2.49
N ARG A 83 6.99 -0.18 -2.85
CA ARG A 83 7.76 -0.61 -4.02
C ARG A 83 7.03 -1.72 -4.78
N TYR A 84 6.50 -1.41 -5.96
CA TYR A 84 5.63 -2.28 -6.77
C TYR A 84 6.23 -2.63 -8.14
N LEU A 85 5.67 -3.66 -8.76
CA LEU A 85 5.81 -3.94 -10.19
C LEU A 85 4.47 -3.65 -10.87
N ALA A 86 4.50 -3.13 -12.10
CA ALA A 86 3.29 -2.99 -12.91
C ALA A 86 2.72 -4.37 -13.31
N GLU A 87 1.39 -4.43 -13.51
CA GLU A 87 0.67 -5.63 -13.93
C GLU A 87 1.29 -6.26 -15.18
N GLY A 88 1.50 -7.58 -15.17
CA GLY A 88 2.13 -8.31 -16.28
C GLY A 88 3.64 -8.54 -16.17
N GLN A 89 4.20 -8.50 -14.96
CA GLN A 89 5.61 -8.80 -14.62
C GLN A 89 6.62 -7.76 -15.13
N GLY A 90 6.65 -6.58 -14.49
CA GLY A 90 7.84 -5.73 -14.51
C GLY A 90 9.08 -6.50 -14.04
N GLN A 91 10.24 -6.25 -14.64
CA GLN A 91 11.46 -7.01 -14.36
C GLN A 91 12.44 -6.18 -13.54
N ILE A 92 12.86 -6.71 -12.39
CA ILE A 92 14.02 -6.18 -11.67
C ILE A 92 15.23 -7.02 -12.05
N ASN A 93 16.13 -6.42 -12.82
CA ASN A 93 17.44 -6.99 -13.10
C ASN A 93 18.43 -6.42 -12.08
N PHE A 94 18.81 -7.23 -11.11
CA PHE A 94 19.90 -6.90 -10.23
C PHE A 94 21.08 -7.81 -10.55
N ALA A 95 21.92 -7.32 -11.46
CA ALA A 95 23.29 -7.76 -11.56
C ALA A 95 24.15 -6.72 -10.85
N TRP A 96 24.78 -7.16 -9.75
CA TRP A 96 25.75 -6.33 -9.08
C TRP A 96 26.98 -6.19 -9.99
N ALA A 97 27.15 -5.01 -10.59
CA ALA A 97 28.43 -4.63 -11.19
C ALA A 97 29.41 -4.34 -10.04
N ASP A 98 29.98 -5.44 -9.55
CA ASP A 98 31.19 -5.62 -8.77
C ASP A 98 31.67 -4.43 -7.90
N PRO A 99 31.76 -4.55 -6.54
CA PRO A 99 32.53 -3.57 -5.79
C PRO A 99 34.01 -3.66 -6.17
N VAL A 100 34.45 -4.73 -6.86
CA VAL A 100 35.84 -5.10 -7.16
C VAL A 100 36.38 -4.48 -8.47
N GLN A 101 35.60 -3.68 -9.20
CA GLN A 101 36.17 -2.81 -10.25
C GLN A 101 36.79 -1.56 -9.60
N GLY A 102 38.04 -1.69 -9.17
CA GLY A 102 38.86 -0.67 -8.52
C GLY A 102 40.07 -1.30 -7.82
N GLN A 103 41.09 -0.51 -7.49
CA GLN A 103 42.25 -1.00 -6.74
C GLN A 103 42.08 -0.77 -5.24
N GLY A 104 42.30 -1.83 -4.43
CA GLY A 104 42.47 -1.71 -2.97
C GLY A 104 41.27 -1.13 -2.22
N GLY A 105 41.49 -0.13 -1.36
CA GLY A 105 40.51 0.41 -0.42
C GLY A 105 39.23 1.00 -1.04
N GLN A 106 39.22 1.32 -2.34
CA GLN A 106 38.04 1.82 -3.04
C GLN A 106 36.92 0.75 -3.13
N VAL A 107 37.30 -0.51 -3.23
CA VAL A 107 36.38 -1.66 -3.26
C VAL A 107 35.59 -1.75 -1.97
N ILE A 108 36.31 -1.65 -0.83
CA ILE A 108 35.72 -1.70 0.51
C ILE A 108 34.79 -0.50 0.73
N ALA A 109 35.22 0.70 0.32
CA ALA A 109 34.42 1.91 0.46
C ALA A 109 33.11 1.85 -0.34
N ASN A 110 33.15 1.34 -1.57
CA ASN A 110 31.96 1.19 -2.42
C ASN A 110 30.99 0.15 -1.83
N ALA A 111 31.51 -0.98 -1.35
CA ALA A 111 30.71 -2.01 -0.69
C ALA A 111 29.99 -1.44 0.55
N VAL A 112 30.73 -0.78 1.45
CA VAL A 112 30.15 -0.15 2.65
C VAL A 112 29.09 0.88 2.30
N THR A 113 29.35 1.75 1.31
CA THR A 113 28.40 2.79 0.87
C THR A 113 27.08 2.16 0.42
N ALA A 114 27.16 1.11 -0.39
CA ALA A 114 25.98 0.48 -0.94
C ALA A 114 25.25 -0.40 0.07
N THR A 115 25.97 -1.13 0.94
CA THR A 115 25.37 -1.84 2.08
C THR A 115 24.61 -0.88 2.98
N THR A 116 25.23 0.26 3.32
CA THR A 116 24.60 1.30 4.14
C THR A 116 23.35 1.83 3.45
N TYR A 117 23.43 2.12 2.15
CA TYR A 117 22.27 2.58 1.39
C TYR A 117 21.12 1.56 1.36
N VAL A 118 21.40 0.27 1.11
CA VAL A 118 20.37 -0.78 1.08
C VAL A 118 19.67 -0.90 2.44
N LEU A 119 20.44 -0.81 3.53
CA LEU A 119 19.92 -0.75 4.89
C LEU A 119 19.08 0.50 5.15
N GLU A 120 19.57 1.69 4.75
CA GLU A 120 18.83 2.96 4.82
C GLU A 120 17.47 2.87 4.10
N MET A 121 17.41 2.11 2.99
CA MET A 121 16.18 1.90 2.22
C MET A 121 15.30 0.75 2.74
N GLY A 122 15.68 0.08 3.84
CA GLY A 122 14.89 -1.01 4.42
C GLY A 122 14.88 -2.31 3.60
N ALA A 123 15.84 -2.50 2.71
CA ALA A 123 16.04 -3.77 2.01
C ALA A 123 17.10 -4.62 2.72
N ASP A 124 17.11 -5.92 2.45
CA ASP A 124 18.10 -6.85 3.02
C ASP A 124 19.46 -6.70 2.29
N PRO A 125 20.57 -6.40 3.00
CA PRO A 125 21.89 -6.26 2.39
C PRO A 125 22.43 -7.57 1.79
N GLY A 126 21.86 -8.72 2.13
CA GLY A 126 22.14 -10.01 1.48
C GLY A 126 21.86 -9.99 -0.03
N LEU A 127 21.02 -9.07 -0.51
CA LEU A 127 20.83 -8.81 -1.94
C LEU A 127 22.15 -8.53 -2.67
N LEU A 128 23.10 -7.87 -2.00
CA LEU A 128 24.39 -7.49 -2.58
C LEU A 128 25.36 -8.67 -2.70
N LEU A 129 25.08 -9.76 -1.96
CA LEU A 129 25.86 -10.98 -1.95
C LEU A 129 25.28 -12.06 -2.87
N ARG A 130 24.15 -11.76 -3.54
CA ARG A 130 23.47 -12.71 -4.41
C ARG A 130 24.36 -13.07 -5.61
N GLU A 131 24.44 -14.37 -5.91
CA GLU A 131 25.13 -14.86 -7.10
C GLU A 131 24.42 -14.38 -8.38
N ASN A 132 25.19 -13.85 -9.34
CA ASN A 132 24.67 -13.18 -10.53
C ASN A 132 24.33 -14.13 -11.70
N GLU A 133 24.20 -15.44 -11.47
CA GLU A 133 23.96 -16.42 -12.55
C GLU A 133 22.63 -16.19 -13.29
N ALA A 134 21.62 -15.66 -12.58
CA ALA A 134 20.36 -15.21 -13.16
C ALA A 134 20.11 -13.75 -12.78
N PRO A 135 20.37 -12.75 -13.65
CA PRO A 135 20.36 -11.33 -13.26
C PRO A 135 18.96 -10.81 -12.89
N VAL A 136 17.89 -11.52 -13.25
CA VAL A 136 16.51 -11.16 -12.90
C VAL A 136 16.16 -11.70 -11.51
N LEU A 137 15.57 -10.86 -10.65
CA LEU A 137 15.03 -11.28 -9.36
C LEU A 137 13.69 -12.00 -9.55
N THR A 138 13.54 -13.17 -8.94
CA THR A 138 12.25 -13.85 -8.82
C THR A 138 11.34 -13.14 -7.81
N GLY A 139 10.03 -13.39 -7.88
CA GLY A 139 9.07 -12.87 -6.89
C GLY A 139 9.45 -13.21 -5.44
N GLN A 140 9.92 -14.44 -5.22
CA GLN A 140 10.34 -14.90 -3.90
C GLN A 140 11.60 -14.18 -3.40
N GLU A 141 12.59 -13.96 -4.28
CA GLU A 141 13.79 -13.18 -3.92
C GLU A 141 13.46 -11.71 -3.67
N MET A 142 12.56 -11.12 -4.45
CA MET A 142 12.13 -9.75 -4.23
C MET A 142 11.45 -9.59 -2.87
N VAL A 143 10.62 -10.53 -2.45
CA VAL A 143 10.03 -10.53 -1.09
C VAL A 143 11.10 -10.81 -0.03
N GLY A 144 11.92 -11.84 -0.22
CA GLY A 144 12.93 -12.28 0.76
C GLY A 144 13.97 -11.21 1.05
N TYR A 145 14.48 -10.53 0.02
CA TYR A 145 15.41 -9.41 0.18
C TYR A 145 14.70 -8.07 0.43
N ARG A 146 13.37 -8.09 0.54
CA ARG A 146 12.53 -6.89 0.70
C ARG A 146 12.77 -5.86 -0.42
N VAL A 147 13.06 -6.29 -1.65
CA VAL A 147 13.20 -5.41 -2.82
C VAL A 147 11.86 -4.84 -3.23
N THR A 148 10.85 -5.71 -3.42
CA THR A 148 9.46 -5.25 -3.32
C THR A 148 9.13 -5.09 -1.84
N TYR A 149 8.42 -4.03 -1.52
CA TYR A 149 8.16 -3.67 -0.14
C TYR A 149 6.86 -2.91 -0.06
N HIS A 150 5.94 -3.47 0.69
CA HIS A 150 4.70 -2.85 1.05
C HIS A 150 4.75 -2.83 2.58
N PRO A 151 5.29 -1.78 3.21
CA PRO A 151 5.11 -1.64 4.65
C PRO A 151 3.61 -1.74 4.89
N GLU A 152 3.16 -2.53 5.87
CA GLU A 152 1.75 -2.86 6.10
C GLU A 152 0.83 -1.68 5.70
N VAL A 153 0.25 -1.74 4.50
CA VAL A 153 -0.52 -0.65 3.89
C VAL A 153 -2.00 -0.95 4.09
N GLY A 154 -2.81 0.08 4.28
CA GLY A 154 -4.21 -0.10 4.65
C GLY A 154 -4.34 -0.37 6.14
N PHE A 155 -5.08 -1.41 6.48
CA PHE A 155 -5.56 -1.62 7.85
C PHE A 155 -4.92 -2.86 8.48
N GLY A 156 -4.59 -2.76 9.76
CA GLY A 156 -3.97 -3.82 10.53
C GLY A 156 -4.94 -4.93 10.94
N PRO A 157 -4.44 -5.97 11.64
CA PRO A 157 -5.31 -7.00 12.18
C PRO A 157 -6.33 -6.38 13.14
N PHE A 158 -7.51 -7.01 13.26
CA PHE A 158 -8.51 -6.59 14.22
C PHE A 158 -8.01 -6.82 15.65
N VAL A 159 -8.33 -5.87 16.50
CA VAL A 159 -8.21 -5.95 17.95
C VAL A 159 -9.62 -5.97 18.52
N MET A 160 -9.87 -6.89 19.43
CA MET A 160 -11.16 -7.04 20.09
C MET A 160 -11.18 -6.29 21.41
N GLU A 161 -12.25 -5.53 21.65
CA GLU A 161 -12.41 -4.72 22.86
C GLU A 161 -13.79 -4.93 23.49
N PRO A 162 -13.88 -5.04 24.84
CA PRO A 162 -15.17 -5.03 25.53
C PRO A 162 -15.79 -3.64 25.42
N TYR A 163 -17.08 -3.58 25.08
CA TYR A 163 -17.81 -2.32 24.98
C TYR A 163 -19.24 -2.51 25.47
N ARG A 164 -19.64 -1.75 26.49
CA ARG A 164 -20.92 -1.94 27.19
C ARG A 164 -21.08 -3.40 27.62
N ASP A 165 -22.19 -4.05 27.25
CA ASP A 165 -22.51 -5.43 27.59
C ASP A 165 -22.08 -6.44 26.51
N GLY A 166 -21.35 -5.97 25.48
CA GLY A 166 -20.91 -6.79 24.35
C GLY A 166 -19.47 -6.52 23.94
N ILE A 167 -19.18 -6.80 22.68
CA ILE A 167 -17.82 -6.75 22.12
C ILE A 167 -17.85 -5.95 20.82
N ILE A 168 -16.77 -5.21 20.58
CA ILE A 168 -16.46 -4.63 19.27
C ILE A 168 -15.12 -5.15 18.77
N VAL A 169 -14.89 -5.03 17.47
CA VAL A 169 -13.55 -5.18 16.87
C VAL A 169 -13.17 -3.91 16.16
N VAL A 170 -11.91 -3.50 16.34
CA VAL A 170 -11.33 -2.29 15.77
C VAL A 170 -10.09 -2.66 14.97
N SER A 171 -9.95 -2.10 13.78
CA SER A 171 -8.73 -2.17 13.00
C SER A 171 -8.24 -0.75 12.71
N GLU A 172 -6.96 -0.53 12.99
CA GLU A 172 -6.30 0.76 12.78
C GLU A 172 -5.60 0.79 11.44
N ARG A 173 -5.62 1.96 10.80
CA ARG A 173 -4.83 2.20 9.60
C ARG A 173 -3.35 2.27 9.93
N LEU A 174 -2.55 1.57 9.13
CA LEU A 174 -1.11 1.42 9.31
C LEU A 174 -0.30 2.40 8.44
N ASP A 175 -0.90 2.92 7.36
CA ASP A 175 -0.32 3.91 6.47
C ASP A 175 -0.91 5.33 6.65
N GLU A 176 -0.16 6.34 6.19
CA GLU A 176 -0.63 7.74 6.25
C GLU A 176 -1.88 7.94 5.38
N PRO A 177 -2.96 8.54 5.91
CA PRO A 177 -4.17 8.79 5.14
C PRO A 177 -3.94 9.76 3.97
N SER A 178 -4.67 9.56 2.87
CA SER A 178 -4.58 10.41 1.68
C SER A 178 -5.58 11.58 1.73
N PRO A 179 -5.45 12.61 0.87
CA PRO A 179 -6.33 13.79 0.89
C PRO A 179 -7.84 13.50 0.78
N TYR A 180 -8.23 12.38 0.15
CA TYR A 180 -9.62 11.99 -0.08
C TYR A 180 -10.03 10.67 0.57
N ASP A 181 -9.09 10.02 1.26
CA ASP A 181 -9.33 8.82 2.05
C ASP A 181 -8.63 9.03 3.38
N ARG A 182 -9.43 9.53 4.34
CA ARG A 182 -8.99 9.94 5.66
C ARG A 182 -9.40 8.97 6.76
N VAL A 183 -9.94 7.80 6.40
CA VAL A 183 -10.32 6.78 7.37
C VAL A 183 -9.08 6.37 8.14
N SER A 184 -9.19 6.35 9.47
CA SER A 184 -8.13 5.99 10.42
C SER A 184 -8.46 4.71 11.17
N HIS A 185 -9.74 4.44 11.42
CA HIS A 185 -10.20 3.24 12.11
C HIS A 185 -11.41 2.67 11.39
N LEU A 186 -11.46 1.34 11.32
CA LEU A 186 -12.67 0.58 11.03
C LEU A 186 -13.11 -0.14 12.29
N THR A 187 -14.35 0.08 12.71
CA THR A 187 -14.96 -0.65 13.83
C THR A 187 -16.13 -1.49 13.34
N ALA A 188 -16.21 -2.74 13.75
CA ALA A 188 -17.36 -3.62 13.52
C ALA A 188 -18.02 -4.04 14.84
N TYR A 189 -19.34 -4.06 14.85
CA TYR A 189 -20.17 -4.44 16.00
C TYR A 189 -21.58 -4.84 15.56
N CYS A 190 -22.35 -5.44 16.47
CA CYS A 190 -23.78 -5.62 16.30
C CYS A 190 -24.54 -5.03 17.48
N ARG A 191 -25.77 -4.57 17.25
CA ARG A 191 -26.68 -4.10 18.32
C ARG A 191 -27.68 -5.19 18.70
N SER A 192 -28.40 -5.00 19.80
CA SER A 192 -29.46 -5.91 20.27
C SER A 192 -30.53 -6.27 19.22
N SER A 193 -30.71 -5.48 18.16
CA SER A 193 -31.57 -5.83 17.02
C SER A 193 -31.05 -7.01 16.19
N GLY A 194 -29.77 -7.35 16.33
CA GLY A 194 -29.04 -8.31 15.49
C GLY A 194 -28.38 -7.68 14.27
N ASP A 195 -28.70 -6.42 13.95
CA ASP A 195 -28.09 -5.71 12.82
C ASP A 195 -26.60 -5.48 13.05
N VAL A 196 -25.84 -5.57 11.97
CA VAL A 196 -24.39 -5.43 11.98
C VAL A 196 -24.02 -4.06 11.46
N TYR A 197 -23.06 -3.43 12.13
CA TYR A 197 -22.61 -2.08 11.85
C TYR A 197 -21.13 -2.09 11.57
N PHE A 198 -20.75 -1.33 10.54
CA PHE A 198 -19.37 -0.96 10.29
C PHE A 198 -19.25 0.56 10.39
N LEU A 199 -18.37 1.03 11.27
CA LEU A 199 -18.12 2.44 11.50
C LEU A 199 -16.75 2.81 10.93
N LEU A 200 -16.74 3.74 9.98
CA LEU A 200 -15.54 4.39 9.47
C LEU A 200 -15.30 5.65 10.31
N THR A 201 -14.14 5.72 10.98
CA THR A 201 -13.71 6.93 11.69
C THR A 201 -12.66 7.64 10.85
N SER A 202 -12.96 8.86 10.40
CA SER A 202 -12.13 9.65 9.52
C SER A 202 -11.53 10.86 10.23
N ILE A 203 -10.27 11.18 9.94
CA ILE A 203 -9.63 12.37 10.50
C ILE A 203 -10.21 13.63 9.83
N GLY A 204 -10.52 14.67 10.62
CA GLY A 204 -10.81 16.02 10.13
C GLY A 204 -12.26 16.48 10.19
N GLY A 205 -13.11 15.91 11.04
CA GLY A 205 -14.48 16.43 11.27
C GLY A 205 -15.43 16.40 10.06
N PHE A 206 -15.06 15.74 8.96
CA PHE A 206 -15.89 15.69 7.74
C PHE A 206 -16.83 14.48 7.77
N ALA A 207 -18.13 14.74 7.61
CA ALA A 207 -19.17 13.73 7.45
C ALA A 207 -20.10 14.14 6.30
N SER A 208 -20.27 13.26 5.30
CA SER A 208 -21.20 13.50 4.18
C SER A 208 -22.52 12.81 4.46
N GLU A 209 -23.62 13.55 4.37
CA GLU A 209 -24.97 12.98 4.41
C GLU A 209 -25.42 12.47 3.04
N ASP A 210 -24.65 12.75 1.98
CA ASP A 210 -24.89 12.25 0.63
C ASP A 210 -23.84 11.19 0.26
N GLY A 211 -24.28 9.96 0.01
CA GLY A 211 -23.44 8.88 -0.46
C GLY A 211 -24.12 7.52 -0.50
N ASP A 212 -23.38 6.52 -0.95
CA ASP A 212 -23.79 5.12 -0.97
C ASP A 212 -22.76 4.27 -0.22
N GLY A 213 -23.25 3.46 0.72
CA GLY A 213 -22.43 2.54 1.51
C GLY A 213 -22.51 1.10 1.01
N GLU A 214 -21.36 0.44 0.85
CA GLU A 214 -21.27 -0.95 0.42
C GLU A 214 -20.24 -1.73 1.26
N LEU A 215 -20.55 -3.00 1.48
CA LEU A 215 -19.61 -4.00 1.98
C LEU A 215 -19.23 -4.92 0.83
N LEU A 216 -17.95 -4.91 0.48
CA LEU A 216 -17.37 -5.78 -0.53
C LEU A 216 -16.67 -6.95 0.17
N ILE A 217 -16.92 -8.17 -0.31
CA ILE A 217 -16.46 -9.39 0.33
C ILE A 217 -15.76 -10.28 -0.69
N TRP A 218 -14.61 -10.82 -0.30
CA TRP A 218 -13.85 -11.79 -1.09
C TRP A 218 -13.63 -13.09 -0.31
N THR A 219 -13.98 -14.20 -0.95
CA THR A 219 -13.73 -15.58 -0.49
C THR A 219 -12.34 -16.09 -0.88
N LYS A 220 -11.63 -15.35 -1.73
CA LYS A 220 -10.24 -15.62 -2.13
C LYS A 220 -9.40 -14.35 -1.99
N THR A 221 -8.14 -14.50 -1.59
CA THR A 221 -7.24 -13.37 -1.43
C THR A 221 -7.21 -12.56 -2.74
N PRO A 222 -7.61 -11.28 -2.72
CA PRO A 222 -7.83 -10.57 -3.96
C PRO A 222 -6.47 -10.17 -4.52
N HIS A 223 -6.15 -10.61 -5.74
CA HIS A 223 -5.01 -10.10 -6.47
C HIS A 223 -5.40 -8.76 -7.12
N GLU A 224 -4.84 -7.66 -6.61
CA GLU A 224 -4.89 -6.33 -7.25
C GLU A 224 -6.28 -5.67 -7.31
N GLY A 225 -7.21 -6.04 -6.42
CA GLY A 225 -8.46 -5.28 -6.23
C GLY A 225 -9.52 -5.47 -7.32
N ARG A 226 -9.54 -6.63 -8.00
CA ARG A 226 -10.65 -7.01 -8.91
C ARG A 226 -11.95 -7.25 -8.13
N ASP A 227 -13.07 -7.18 -8.86
CA ASP A 227 -14.46 -7.32 -8.39
C ASP A 227 -14.63 -8.26 -7.19
N ALA A 228 -15.43 -7.83 -6.23
CA ALA A 228 -15.78 -8.63 -5.06
C ALA A 228 -16.65 -9.84 -5.43
N ASP A 229 -16.46 -10.95 -4.72
CA ASP A 229 -17.33 -12.13 -4.85
C ASP A 229 -18.76 -11.81 -4.41
N ALA A 230 -18.90 -10.91 -3.43
CA ALA A 230 -20.19 -10.35 -3.02
C ALA A 230 -20.09 -8.84 -2.76
N ARG A 231 -21.14 -8.13 -3.17
CA ARG A 231 -21.32 -6.69 -2.92
C ARG A 231 -22.66 -6.49 -2.24
N ILE A 232 -22.63 -6.07 -0.98
CA ILE A 232 -23.81 -5.90 -0.15
C ILE A 232 -24.02 -4.41 0.06
N LYS A 233 -25.18 -3.90 -0.37
CA LYS A 233 -25.54 -2.50 -0.11
C LYS A 233 -25.96 -2.33 1.35
N SER A 234 -25.53 -1.23 1.94
CA SER A 234 -26.00 -0.81 3.25
C SER A 234 -27.50 -0.51 3.20
N ASN A 235 -28.24 -0.97 4.20
CA ASN A 235 -29.67 -0.69 4.32
C ASN A 235 -29.92 0.71 4.87
N HIS A 236 -28.97 1.25 5.61
CA HIS A 236 -29.02 2.58 6.18
C HIS A 236 -27.61 3.05 6.51
N TYR A 237 -27.34 4.33 6.34
CA TYR A 237 -26.13 4.94 6.85
C TYR A 237 -26.48 6.18 7.67
N SER A 238 -25.60 6.49 8.61
CA SER A 238 -25.60 7.77 9.31
C SER A 238 -24.19 8.33 9.31
N ALA A 239 -24.07 9.64 9.13
CA ALA A 239 -22.78 10.32 9.17
C ALA A 239 -22.87 11.54 10.09
N TRP A 240 -21.85 11.76 10.92
CA TRP A 240 -21.80 12.91 11.81
C TRP A 240 -20.39 13.41 12.07
N ALA A 241 -20.26 14.70 12.32
CA ALA A 241 -18.98 15.34 12.63
C ALA A 241 -18.78 15.42 14.16
N GLY A 242 -17.61 14.99 14.62
CA GLY A 242 -17.07 15.33 15.94
C GLY A 242 -16.10 16.50 15.88
N ALA A 243 -15.45 16.79 17.00
CA ALA A 243 -14.51 17.92 17.12
C ALA A 243 -13.29 17.79 16.20
N GLU A 244 -12.70 16.59 16.13
CA GLU A 244 -11.51 16.31 15.32
C GLU A 244 -11.72 15.19 14.29
N ASN A 245 -12.81 14.43 14.42
CA ASN A 245 -13.08 13.23 13.62
C ASN A 245 -14.45 13.32 12.96
N GLY A 246 -14.57 12.77 11.75
CA GLY A 246 -15.83 12.47 11.11
C GLY A 246 -16.17 10.99 11.26
N PHE A 247 -17.45 10.67 11.29
CA PHE A 247 -17.94 9.32 11.51
C PHE A 247 -18.95 8.97 10.43
N THR A 248 -18.83 7.76 9.88
CA THR A 248 -19.78 7.18 8.94
C THR A 248 -20.11 5.76 9.38
N GLU A 249 -21.32 5.55 9.89
CA GLU A 249 -21.84 4.27 10.34
C GLU A 249 -22.72 3.66 9.24
N LEU A 250 -22.37 2.45 8.78
CA LEU A 250 -23.12 1.68 7.79
C LEU A 250 -23.81 0.49 8.47
N ARG A 251 -25.12 0.32 8.23
CA ARG A 251 -25.93 -0.78 8.79
C ARG A 251 -26.23 -1.83 7.73
N PHE A 252 -25.98 -3.09 8.06
CA PHE A 252 -26.27 -4.26 7.24
C PHE A 252 -27.16 -5.24 8.01
N ASP A 253 -28.16 -5.78 7.31
CA ASP A 253 -28.97 -6.86 7.88
C ASP A 253 -28.12 -8.13 7.97
N ARG A 254 -28.15 -8.76 9.14
CA ARG A 254 -27.36 -9.96 9.42
C ARG A 254 -27.59 -11.10 8.44
N GLU A 255 -28.82 -11.24 7.94
CA GLU A 255 -29.21 -12.31 7.02
C GLU A 255 -28.55 -12.20 5.64
N LEU A 256 -28.10 -11.00 5.26
CA LEU A 256 -27.40 -10.75 4.01
C LEU A 256 -25.89 -10.99 4.12
N LEU A 257 -25.35 -11.00 5.34
CA LEU A 257 -23.94 -11.18 5.58
C LEU A 257 -23.57 -12.68 5.51
N PRO A 258 -22.50 -13.04 4.79
CA PRO A 258 -21.99 -14.40 4.78
C PRO A 258 -21.34 -14.75 6.12
N ASP A 259 -21.05 -16.03 6.32
CA ASP A 259 -20.18 -16.46 7.41
C ASP A 259 -18.77 -15.89 7.19
N PHE A 260 -18.22 -15.20 8.20
CA PHE A 260 -16.88 -14.63 8.15
C PHE A 260 -15.77 -15.69 8.20
N ALA A 261 -16.08 -16.95 8.53
CA ALA A 261 -15.11 -18.04 8.59
C ALA A 261 -14.34 -18.27 7.27
N ASP A 262 -14.98 -18.02 6.13
CA ASP A 262 -14.40 -18.28 4.79
C ASP A 262 -14.03 -17.00 4.03
N ILE A 263 -14.09 -15.84 4.68
CA ILE A 263 -13.78 -14.55 4.05
C ILE A 263 -12.29 -14.27 4.18
N THR A 264 -11.64 -13.99 3.05
CA THR A 264 -10.20 -13.69 2.98
C THR A 264 -9.90 -12.21 2.97
N ALA A 265 -10.86 -11.37 2.57
CA ALA A 265 -10.77 -9.92 2.66
C ALA A 265 -12.17 -9.31 2.71
N LEU A 266 -12.27 -8.15 3.35
CA LEU A 266 -13.44 -7.28 3.28
C LEU A 266 -13.01 -5.85 2.99
N GLU A 267 -13.91 -5.09 2.38
CA GLU A 267 -13.78 -3.65 2.23
C GLU A 267 -15.11 -2.99 2.55
N VAL A 268 -15.07 -2.09 3.52
CA VAL A 268 -16.19 -1.22 3.85
C VAL A 268 -15.96 0.08 3.12
N ARG A 269 -16.89 0.44 2.24
CA ARG A 269 -16.74 1.59 1.34
C ARG A 269 -17.96 2.49 1.43
N PHE A 270 -17.72 3.79 1.51
CA PHE A 270 -18.73 4.82 1.44
C PHE A 270 -18.36 5.81 0.33
N ASP A 271 -19.10 5.74 -0.76
CA ASP A 271 -18.86 6.57 -1.95
C ASP A 271 -19.56 7.92 -1.82
N THR A 272 -18.76 8.98 -1.89
CA THR A 272 -19.25 10.36 -1.87
C THR A 272 -18.53 11.20 -2.91
N ALA A 273 -19.11 12.34 -3.29
CA ALA A 273 -18.46 13.29 -4.17
C ALA A 273 -17.19 13.87 -3.52
N ARG A 274 -16.15 14.17 -4.31
CA ARG A 274 -14.92 14.80 -3.78
C ARG A 274 -15.17 16.13 -3.06
N VAL A 275 -16.20 16.86 -3.47
CA VAL A 275 -16.60 18.12 -2.82
C VAL A 275 -17.13 17.90 -1.40
N SER A 276 -17.60 16.68 -1.12
CA SER A 276 -18.17 16.23 0.15
C SER A 276 -17.19 15.40 0.98
N GLY A 277 -15.89 15.42 0.62
CA GLY A 277 -14.83 14.68 1.32
C GLY A 277 -14.25 13.51 0.55
N GLY A 278 -14.91 13.06 -0.54
CA GLY A 278 -14.43 11.97 -1.38
C GLY A 278 -14.76 10.56 -0.85
N PRO A 279 -14.45 9.52 -1.64
CA PRO A 279 -14.75 8.15 -1.25
C PRO A 279 -13.91 7.72 -0.06
N GLN A 280 -14.57 7.18 0.97
CA GLN A 280 -13.93 6.66 2.16
C GLN A 280 -13.99 5.14 2.12
N SER A 281 -12.88 4.45 2.38
CA SER A 281 -12.93 3.00 2.53
C SER A 281 -11.90 2.47 3.52
N ALA A 282 -12.22 1.31 4.07
CA ALA A 282 -11.32 0.51 4.87
C ALA A 282 -11.32 -0.91 4.33
N ARG A 283 -10.16 -1.33 3.83
CA ARG A 283 -9.93 -2.65 3.26
C ARG A 283 -8.96 -3.43 4.13
N ILE A 284 -9.35 -4.66 4.49
CA ILE A 284 -8.57 -5.54 5.35
C ILE A 284 -8.47 -6.92 4.70
N GLU A 285 -7.25 -7.44 4.60
CA GLU A 285 -7.02 -8.86 4.36
C GLU A 285 -7.15 -9.61 5.69
N LEU A 286 -8.11 -10.53 5.77
CA LEU A 286 -8.45 -11.21 7.00
C LEU A 286 -7.54 -12.42 7.21
N ARG A 287 -6.92 -12.49 8.38
CA ARG A 287 -6.23 -13.67 8.90
C ARG A 287 -7.25 -14.55 9.62
N ALA A 288 -6.87 -15.80 9.89
CA ALA A 288 -7.73 -16.74 10.60
C ALA A 288 -8.23 -16.22 11.98
N MET A 289 -7.45 -15.37 12.64
CA MET A 289 -7.88 -14.74 13.90
C MET A 289 -8.92 -13.64 13.65
N ASP A 290 -8.71 -12.79 12.64
CA ASP A 290 -9.63 -11.70 12.26
C ASP A 290 -11.03 -12.25 11.95
N GLN A 291 -11.09 -13.33 11.18
CA GLN A 291 -12.33 -14.04 10.86
C GLN A 291 -13.08 -14.47 12.13
N ARG A 292 -12.37 -15.09 13.08
CA ARG A 292 -12.96 -15.54 14.36
C ARG A 292 -13.41 -14.36 15.22
N MET A 293 -12.66 -13.27 15.23
CA MET A 293 -13.01 -12.07 15.98
C MET A 293 -14.27 -11.42 15.44
N LEU A 294 -14.41 -11.30 14.11
CA LEU A 294 -15.64 -10.82 13.46
C LEU A 294 -16.83 -11.73 13.78
N SER A 295 -16.70 -13.05 13.62
CA SER A 295 -17.77 -14.00 13.95
C SER A 295 -18.16 -13.93 15.43
N ALA A 296 -17.20 -13.81 16.35
CA ALA A 296 -17.45 -13.69 17.79
C ALA A 296 -18.17 -12.38 18.15
N THR A 297 -17.81 -11.28 17.49
CA THR A 297 -18.48 -9.98 17.66
C THR A 297 -19.97 -10.09 17.37
N LEU A 298 -20.35 -10.85 16.34
CA LEU A 298 -21.75 -11.10 15.99
C LEU A 298 -22.53 -11.98 17.00
N LEU A 299 -21.84 -12.61 17.95
CA LEU A 299 -22.47 -13.40 19.02
C LEU A 299 -22.64 -12.59 20.31
N SER A 300 -22.04 -11.41 20.43
CA SER A 300 -21.98 -10.60 21.66
C SER A 300 -22.34 -9.14 21.37
N CYS A 301 -23.61 -8.91 20.97
CA CYS A 301 -24.10 -7.60 20.59
C CYS A 301 -24.24 -6.63 21.77
N ILE A 302 -24.10 -5.34 21.47
CA ILE A 302 -24.15 -4.21 22.41
C ILE A 302 -25.51 -3.51 22.45
#